data_AF-A0A9D3RU56-F1
#
_entry.id   AF-A0A9D3RU56-F1
#
_cell.length_a   1.000
_cell.length_b   1.000
_cell.length_c   1.000
_cell.angle_alpha   90.00
_cell.angle_beta   90.00
_cell.angle_gamma   90.00
#
_symmetry.space_group_name_H-M   'P 1'
#
loop_
_entity.id
_entity.type
_entity.pdbx_description
1 polymer ?
#
loop_
_entity_poly.entity_id
_entity_poly.type
_entity_poly.pdbx_seq_one_letter_code
_entity_poly.pdbx_strand_id
1 'polypeptide(L)'
;MYSMVLTTQESESTLFDQSYTQVLQMCSGRCYKFHNTDEINYTQVTELMEKIEQMVGQNGGGFLSCEMFKEPESATLGASQVPLRKAEQKVERKEKPRALSEQRQEIKGKKVAGGDRLNLVLFGRRGAGKTFAGNTILGRRESSVGPGSSSVCERRDGEVFGRPVTVVEMPALCDAQLTASAVSRLFTSLCGHGVHAFLLVTPAAPLTDEDKAEITRIQETFGSRVTDYMMVIFTHENPAAPPVRDFLQQSKDIQELLRICGNRYFVFYNQHILNNPAVPKLLEVIEEIKRKTRSCFSLDMYWEAQLERNGRELE
;
A
#
# COMPACT_ATOMS: atom_id res chain seq x y z
N MET A 1 22.16 -1.75 14.90
CA MET A 1 21.18 -0.65 15.12
C MET A 1 21.22 0.27 13.91
N TYR A 2 20.10 0.58 13.24
CA TYR A 2 20.06 1.22 11.91
C TYR A 2 19.60 2.69 11.90
N SER A 3 19.89 3.44 12.96
CA SER A 3 19.40 4.81 13.15
C SER A 3 20.54 5.83 13.16
N MET A 4 20.33 6.99 12.53
CA MET A 4 21.22 8.16 12.51
C MET A 4 20.39 9.43 12.65
N VAL A 5 20.93 10.43 13.35
CA VAL A 5 20.29 11.74 13.53
C VAL A 5 20.72 12.67 12.39
N LEU A 6 19.77 13.31 11.72
CA LEU A 6 20.04 14.35 10.72
C LEU A 6 19.68 15.72 11.30
N THR A 7 20.59 16.69 11.22
CA THR A 7 20.37 18.05 11.74
C THR A 7 20.68 19.12 10.70
N THR A 8 20.12 20.33 10.87
CA THR A 8 20.40 21.51 10.05
C THR A 8 21.08 22.60 10.87
N GLN A 9 21.79 23.51 10.21
CA GLN A 9 22.62 24.55 10.84
C GLN A 9 21.86 25.52 11.77
N GLU A 10 20.54 25.64 11.67
CA GLU A 10 19.70 26.49 12.55
C GLU A 10 19.61 25.98 14.01
N SER A 11 20.22 24.84 14.33
CA SER A 11 20.15 24.20 15.65
C SER A 11 21.44 24.31 16.48
N GLU A 12 22.30 25.30 16.24
CA GLU A 12 23.47 25.53 17.12
C GLU A 12 23.07 25.99 18.55
N SER A 13 21.81 26.35 18.77
CA SER A 13 21.27 26.67 20.10
C SER A 13 20.79 25.45 20.91
N THR A 14 20.69 24.25 20.33
CA THR A 14 20.22 23.04 21.06
C THR A 14 21.34 22.13 21.55
N LEU A 15 22.61 22.53 21.37
CA LEU A 15 23.80 21.80 21.86
C LEU A 15 23.86 21.61 23.39
N PHE A 16 22.92 22.18 24.14
CA PHE A 16 22.79 22.02 25.60
C PHE A 16 21.52 21.31 26.06
N ASP A 17 20.70 20.78 25.14
CA ASP A 17 19.48 20.07 25.54
C ASP A 17 19.80 18.60 25.92
N GLN A 18 19.45 18.21 27.15
CA GLN A 18 19.57 16.84 27.63
C GLN A 18 18.78 15.85 26.75
N SER A 19 17.69 16.32 26.12
CA SER A 19 16.88 15.52 25.20
C SER A 19 17.66 15.15 23.94
N TYR A 20 18.44 16.07 23.37
CA TYR A 20 19.24 15.86 22.17
C TYR A 20 20.38 14.86 22.41
N THR A 21 21.02 14.95 23.59
CA THR A 21 22.07 14.01 24.00
C THR A 21 21.52 12.59 24.13
N GLN A 22 20.29 12.42 24.64
CA GLN A 22 19.64 11.12 24.71
C GLN A 22 19.34 10.53 23.33
N VAL A 23 18.82 11.35 22.40
CA VAL A 23 18.55 10.90 21.02
C VAL A 23 19.83 10.48 20.30
N LEU A 24 20.91 11.26 20.46
CA LEU A 24 22.23 10.86 19.93
C LEU A 24 22.68 9.53 20.53
N GLN A 25 22.53 9.33 21.84
CA GLN A 25 22.91 8.08 22.50
C GLN A 25 22.07 6.89 22.00
N MET A 26 20.77 7.09 21.77
CA MET A 26 19.87 6.10 21.15
C MET A 26 20.25 5.78 19.70
N CYS A 27 20.97 6.66 19.02
CA CYS A 27 21.51 6.46 17.68
C CYS A 27 23.00 6.04 17.68
N SER A 28 23.54 5.64 18.84
CA SER A 28 24.97 5.31 19.02
C SER A 28 25.92 6.45 18.63
N GLY A 29 25.52 7.69 18.88
CA GLY A 29 26.27 8.91 18.58
C GLY A 29 26.33 9.27 17.09
N ARG A 30 25.59 8.56 16.22
CA ARG A 30 25.64 8.79 14.76
C ARG A 30 24.79 9.99 14.38
N CYS A 31 25.43 11.02 13.84
CA CYS A 31 24.77 12.17 13.27
C CYS A 31 25.39 12.65 11.95
N TYR A 32 24.58 13.32 11.13
CA TYR A 32 25.00 14.06 9.95
C TYR A 32 24.32 15.44 9.94
N LYS A 33 25.10 16.49 9.68
CA LYS A 33 24.64 17.89 9.71
C LYS A 33 24.61 18.44 8.29
N PHE A 34 23.43 18.89 7.87
CA PHE A 34 23.21 19.60 6.63
C PHE A 34 23.46 21.10 6.80
N HIS A 35 24.27 21.65 5.89
CA HIS A 35 24.48 23.07 5.69
C HIS A 35 23.54 23.54 4.58
N ASN A 36 22.43 24.14 4.96
CA ASN A 36 21.38 24.58 4.04
C ASN A 36 21.67 25.96 3.42
N THR A 37 22.95 26.33 3.31
CA THR A 37 23.38 27.65 2.80
C THR A 37 23.68 27.64 1.31
N ASP A 38 23.62 26.48 0.66
CA ASP A 38 23.95 26.31 -0.75
C ASP A 38 22.97 25.32 -1.41
N GLU A 39 21.99 25.85 -2.15
CA GLU A 39 20.87 25.11 -2.74
C GLU A 39 21.28 24.10 -3.84
N ILE A 40 22.55 24.13 -4.29
CA ILE A 40 23.03 23.34 -5.44
C ILE A 40 24.12 22.34 -5.02
N ASN A 41 24.50 22.29 -3.73
CA ASN A 41 25.58 21.45 -3.26
C ASN A 41 25.16 19.99 -3.01
N TYR A 42 25.23 19.17 -4.06
CA TYR A 42 25.01 17.72 -4.02
C TYR A 42 26.11 16.92 -3.30
N THR A 43 27.22 17.55 -2.92
CA THR A 43 28.35 16.89 -2.23
C THR A 43 27.92 16.40 -0.84
N GLN A 44 27.06 17.16 -0.15
CA GLN A 44 26.51 16.76 1.15
C GLN A 44 25.65 15.49 1.08
N VAL A 45 24.94 15.29 -0.03
CA VAL A 45 24.17 14.06 -0.25
C VAL A 45 25.11 12.86 -0.45
N THR A 46 26.22 13.06 -1.15
CA THR A 46 27.21 12.01 -1.39
C THR A 46 27.88 11.60 -0.08
N GLU A 47 28.30 12.56 0.74
CA GLU A 47 28.88 12.30 2.07
C GLU A 47 27.89 11.60 3.02
N LEU A 48 26.61 11.97 2.98
CA LEU A 48 25.57 11.29 3.74
C LEU A 48 25.45 9.82 3.30
N MET A 49 25.43 9.57 1.98
CA MET A 49 25.35 8.21 1.45
C MET A 49 26.54 7.36 1.90
N GLU A 50 27.77 7.90 1.87
CA GLU A 50 28.96 7.22 2.39
C GLU A 50 28.83 6.90 3.90
N LYS A 51 28.29 7.82 4.70
CA LYS A 51 28.03 7.55 6.13
C LYS A 51 26.96 6.47 6.34
N ILE A 52 25.94 6.40 5.48
CA ILE A 52 24.93 5.33 5.53
C ILE A 52 25.58 3.99 5.16
N GLU A 53 26.42 3.94 4.13
CA GLU A 53 27.15 2.74 3.74
C GLU A 53 28.09 2.26 4.86
N GLN A 54 28.80 3.19 5.51
CA GLN A 54 29.62 2.88 6.67
C GLN A 54 28.77 2.34 7.83
N MET A 55 27.59 2.91 8.07
CA MET A 55 26.65 2.45 9.08
C MET A 55 26.18 1.02 8.81
N VAL A 56 25.85 0.72 7.55
CA VAL A 56 25.46 -0.62 7.09
C VAL A 56 26.61 -1.61 7.26
N GLY A 57 27.83 -1.22 6.89
CA GLY A 57 29.04 -2.01 7.08
C GLY A 57 29.31 -2.35 8.55
N GLN A 58 29.20 -1.37 9.45
CA GLN A 58 29.35 -1.57 10.91
C GLN A 58 28.28 -2.50 11.50
N ASN A 59 27.10 -2.55 10.89
CA ASN A 59 26.02 -3.47 11.27
C ASN A 59 26.14 -4.86 10.61
N GLY A 60 27.31 -5.21 10.04
CA GLY A 60 27.54 -6.51 9.42
C GLY A 60 26.97 -6.63 8.00
N GLY A 61 26.73 -5.50 7.33
CA GLY A 61 26.24 -5.45 5.94
C GLY A 61 24.74 -5.66 5.77
N GLY A 62 24.01 -5.93 6.86
CA GLY A 62 22.55 -5.99 6.86
C GLY A 62 21.93 -4.59 6.73
N PHE A 63 20.67 -4.52 6.31
CA PHE A 63 19.87 -3.30 6.31
C PHE A 63 18.44 -3.64 6.70
N LEU A 64 17.69 -2.65 7.18
CA LEU A 64 16.27 -2.85 7.47
C LEU A 64 15.52 -3.08 6.15
N SER A 65 15.08 -4.32 5.90
CA SER A 65 14.17 -4.61 4.80
C SER A 65 12.75 -4.75 5.33
N CYS A 66 11.79 -4.37 4.50
CA CYS A 66 10.35 -4.50 4.74
C CYS A 66 9.95 -5.95 5.10
N GLU A 67 10.72 -6.95 4.66
CA GLU A 67 10.52 -8.37 4.97
C GLU A 67 10.83 -8.74 6.42
N MET A 68 11.63 -7.94 7.14
CA MET A 68 11.99 -8.19 8.53
C MET A 68 10.89 -7.79 9.54
N PHE A 69 9.77 -7.22 9.06
CA PHE A 69 8.58 -6.92 9.87
C PHE A 69 7.52 -8.04 9.84
N LYS A 70 7.83 -9.19 9.23
CA LYS A 70 7.05 -10.41 9.48
C LYS A 70 7.33 -10.84 10.92
N GLU A 71 6.36 -10.68 11.80
CA GLU A 71 6.47 -11.17 13.18
C GLU A 71 6.87 -12.66 13.16
N PRO A 72 7.84 -13.08 14.00
CA PRO A 72 8.21 -14.48 14.08
C PRO A 72 7.20 -15.21 14.98
N GLU A 73 6.19 -15.83 14.40
CA GLU A 73 5.54 -16.96 15.08
C GLU A 73 6.53 -18.14 15.08
N SER A 74 6.88 -18.58 16.29
CA SER A 74 7.71 -19.73 16.64
C SER A 74 9.25 -19.58 16.51
N ALA A 75 9.85 -18.98 17.54
CA ALA A 75 11.21 -19.34 17.93
C ALA A 75 11.14 -20.39 19.04
N THR A 76 11.37 -21.67 18.72
CA THR A 76 11.90 -22.63 19.69
C THR A 76 12.72 -23.72 18.95
N LEU A 77 14.03 -23.67 19.22
CA LEU A 77 15.06 -24.71 19.10
C LEU A 77 15.59 -25.09 17.71
N GLY A 78 16.89 -24.82 17.52
CA GLY A 78 17.76 -25.66 16.71
C GLY A 78 18.72 -24.90 15.82
N ALA A 79 19.90 -24.57 16.35
CA ALA A 79 21.04 -24.14 15.55
C ALA A 79 21.45 -25.23 14.53
N SER A 80 21.65 -24.85 13.27
CA SER A 80 22.73 -25.39 12.45
C SER A 80 23.03 -24.49 11.25
N GLN A 81 24.31 -24.21 11.08
CA GLN A 81 24.88 -23.48 9.97
C GLN A 81 24.99 -24.37 8.71
N VAL A 82 25.01 -23.70 7.55
CA VAL A 82 25.57 -24.06 6.21
C VAL A 82 25.04 -25.29 5.43
N PRO A 83 25.22 -25.40 4.08
CA PRO A 83 25.52 -24.39 3.03
C PRO A 83 24.66 -24.50 1.74
N LEU A 84 24.74 -23.48 0.88
CA LEU A 84 24.33 -23.52 -0.54
C LEU A 84 24.89 -24.77 -1.26
N ARG A 85 24.04 -25.55 -1.94
CA ARG A 85 24.45 -26.44 -3.02
C ARG A 85 23.55 -26.31 -4.25
N LYS A 86 24.19 -26.00 -5.37
CA LYS A 86 23.66 -26.10 -6.73
C LYS A 86 23.33 -27.56 -7.06
N ALA A 87 22.23 -27.81 -7.76
CA ALA A 87 22.06 -29.02 -8.57
C ALA A 87 21.11 -28.74 -9.76
N GLU A 88 21.70 -28.67 -10.95
CA GLU A 88 21.02 -28.85 -12.23
C GLU A 88 20.77 -30.36 -12.45
N GLN A 89 19.59 -30.78 -12.92
CA GLN A 89 19.42 -31.50 -14.21
C GLN A 89 18.04 -32.15 -14.42
N LYS A 90 17.58 -31.98 -15.68
CA LYS A 90 16.90 -32.91 -16.61
C LYS A 90 15.43 -33.29 -16.41
N VAL A 91 14.61 -32.62 -17.22
CA VAL A 91 13.83 -33.17 -18.36
C VAL A 91 13.45 -34.65 -18.28
N GLU A 92 12.14 -34.90 -18.19
CA GLU A 92 11.51 -36.02 -18.91
C GLU A 92 10.17 -35.59 -19.50
N ARG A 93 10.03 -35.82 -20.81
CA ARG A 93 8.85 -35.55 -21.64
C ARG A 93 7.88 -36.72 -21.53
N LYS A 94 6.58 -36.48 -21.32
CA LYS A 94 5.50 -37.31 -21.91
C LYS A 94 4.29 -36.45 -22.32
N GLU A 95 3.76 -36.81 -23.49
CA GLU A 95 2.86 -36.03 -24.35
C GLU A 95 1.39 -36.01 -23.92
N LYS A 96 0.67 -35.02 -24.45
CA LYS A 96 -0.77 -34.75 -24.35
C LYS A 96 -1.65 -35.78 -25.09
N PRO A 97 -2.93 -35.87 -24.73
CA PRO A 97 -4.00 -36.01 -25.72
C PRO A 97 -4.62 -34.65 -26.08
N ARG A 98 -4.85 -34.50 -27.39
CA ARG A 98 -5.50 -33.38 -28.08
C ARG A 98 -7.04 -33.55 -28.00
N ALA A 99 -7.76 -32.49 -27.64
CA ALA A 99 -9.07 -32.13 -28.20
C ALA A 99 -9.55 -30.82 -27.53
N LEU A 100 -10.26 -29.97 -28.28
CA LEU A 100 -10.71 -28.60 -27.95
C LEU A 100 -9.66 -27.50 -28.19
N SER A 101 -8.99 -27.58 -29.33
CA SER A 101 -8.37 -26.44 -30.01
C SER A 101 -9.27 -25.97 -31.14
N GLU A 102 -10.27 -25.13 -30.85
CA GLU A 102 -11.03 -24.41 -31.90
C GLU A 102 -11.77 -23.19 -31.32
N GLN A 103 -11.03 -22.32 -30.63
CA GLN A 103 -11.34 -20.89 -30.52
C GLN A 103 -10.10 -20.15 -29.96
N ARG A 104 -9.07 -20.04 -30.81
CA ARG A 104 -7.81 -19.32 -30.51
C ARG A 104 -7.38 -18.47 -31.71
N GLN A 105 -8.20 -17.49 -32.05
CA GLN A 105 -7.86 -16.29 -32.83
C GLN A 105 -8.85 -15.24 -32.29
N GLU A 106 -8.51 -14.09 -31.70
CA GLU A 106 -7.33 -13.24 -31.71
C GLU A 106 -7.20 -12.53 -30.34
N ILE A 107 -6.20 -12.84 -29.51
CA ILE A 107 -5.52 -11.86 -28.64
C ILE A 107 -4.08 -12.37 -28.45
N LYS A 108 -3.25 -12.28 -29.49
CA LYS A 108 -1.80 -12.40 -29.37
C LYS A 108 -1.20 -11.13 -29.93
N GLY A 109 -0.82 -10.21 -29.04
CA GLY A 109 -0.22 -8.96 -29.49
C GLY A 109 0.03 -7.87 -28.47
N LYS A 110 0.06 -8.16 -27.16
CA LYS A 110 0.77 -7.30 -26.20
C LYS A 110 1.32 -8.18 -25.08
N LYS A 111 2.60 -8.56 -25.20
CA LYS A 111 3.42 -8.70 -24.00
C LYS A 111 3.40 -7.31 -23.37
N VAL A 112 2.60 -7.11 -22.33
CA VAL A 112 2.83 -5.98 -21.44
C VAL A 112 4.17 -6.31 -20.80
N ALA A 113 5.24 -5.62 -21.24
CA ALA A 113 6.50 -5.61 -20.49
C ALA A 113 6.12 -5.34 -19.04
N GLY A 114 6.53 -6.22 -18.11
CA GLY A 114 6.09 -6.18 -16.71
C GLY A 114 6.16 -4.75 -16.19
N GLY A 115 5.00 -4.12 -16.06
CA GLY A 115 4.92 -2.71 -15.69
C GLY A 115 5.43 -2.52 -14.26
N ASP A 116 5.79 -1.29 -13.91
CA ASP A 116 6.17 -0.94 -12.54
C ASP A 116 5.15 -1.48 -11.54
N ARG A 117 5.64 -1.94 -10.39
CA ARG A 117 4.83 -2.47 -9.29
C ARG A 117 3.69 -1.50 -8.94
N LEU A 118 2.48 -2.03 -8.85
CA LEU A 118 1.33 -1.29 -8.33
C LEU A 118 1.19 -1.49 -6.82
N ASN A 119 0.81 -0.42 -6.13
CA ASN A 119 0.53 -0.43 -4.70
C ASN A 119 -0.89 0.08 -4.46
N LEU A 120 -1.74 -0.79 -3.92
CA LEU A 120 -3.16 -0.53 -3.70
C LEU A 120 -3.45 -0.59 -2.21
N VAL A 121 -4.33 0.30 -1.74
CA VAL A 121 -4.73 0.35 -0.32
C VAL A 121 -6.22 0.08 -0.22
N LEU A 122 -6.63 -0.89 0.58
CA LEU A 122 -8.04 -1.18 0.86
C LEU A 122 -8.42 -0.55 2.18
N PHE A 123 -9.53 0.19 2.21
CA PHE A 123 -10.10 0.77 3.42
C PHE A 123 -11.62 0.71 3.38
N GLY A 124 -12.27 1.03 4.50
CA GLY A 124 -13.71 0.92 4.70
C GLY A 124 -14.03 0.19 6.01
N ARG A 125 -15.31 0.21 6.38
CA ARG A 125 -15.75 -0.27 7.70
C ARG A 125 -15.46 -1.75 7.93
N ARG A 126 -15.62 -2.17 9.19
CA ARG A 126 -15.50 -3.59 9.56
C ARG A 126 -16.59 -4.42 8.85
N GLY A 127 -16.21 -5.60 8.38
CA GLY A 127 -17.13 -6.49 7.66
C GLY A 127 -17.47 -6.05 6.23
N ALA A 128 -16.90 -4.97 5.71
CA ALA A 128 -17.18 -4.49 4.36
C ALA A 128 -16.62 -5.39 3.23
N GLY A 129 -15.89 -6.46 3.55
CA GLY A 129 -15.32 -7.37 2.56
C GLY A 129 -13.96 -6.97 1.99
N LYS A 130 -13.17 -6.16 2.72
CA LYS A 130 -11.81 -5.76 2.31
C LYS A 130 -10.90 -6.95 1.98
N THR A 131 -10.80 -7.94 2.87
CA THR A 131 -10.02 -9.17 2.64
C THR A 131 -10.48 -9.90 1.37
N PHE A 132 -11.80 -10.01 1.18
CA PHE A 132 -12.39 -10.60 -0.02
C PHE A 132 -12.00 -9.82 -1.29
N ALA A 133 -12.07 -8.49 -1.27
CA ALA A 133 -11.67 -7.65 -2.40
C ALA A 133 -10.18 -7.79 -2.73
N GLY A 134 -9.31 -7.82 -1.72
CA GLY A 134 -7.88 -8.03 -1.90
C GLY A 134 -7.56 -9.39 -2.52
N ASN A 135 -8.22 -10.45 -2.05
CA ASN A 135 -8.10 -11.80 -2.60
C ASN A 135 -8.62 -11.88 -4.04
N THR A 136 -9.70 -11.16 -4.35
CA THR A 136 -10.25 -11.07 -5.72
C THR A 136 -9.28 -10.38 -6.66
N ILE A 137 -8.66 -9.26 -6.24
CA ILE A 137 -7.67 -8.53 -7.05
C ILE A 137 -6.45 -9.40 -7.34
N LEU A 138 -5.95 -10.11 -6.32
CA LEU A 138 -4.77 -10.97 -6.44
C LEU A 138 -5.07 -12.37 -7.03
N GLY A 139 -6.34 -12.71 -7.25
CA GLY A 139 -6.76 -14.01 -7.75
C GLY A 139 -6.42 -15.18 -6.81
N ARG A 140 -6.56 -15.00 -5.49
CA ARG A 140 -6.20 -16.00 -4.47
C ARG A 140 -7.43 -16.48 -3.71
N ARG A 141 -7.49 -17.78 -3.38
CA ARG A 141 -8.57 -18.39 -2.59
C ARG A 141 -8.31 -18.44 -1.10
N GLU A 142 -7.05 -18.33 -0.66
CA GLU A 142 -6.67 -18.54 0.74
C GLU A 142 -6.50 -17.24 1.51
N SER A 143 -7.12 -17.17 2.68
CA SER A 143 -6.79 -16.22 3.74
C SER A 143 -5.57 -16.77 4.49
N SER A 144 -4.39 -16.19 4.29
CA SER A 144 -3.27 -16.38 5.22
C SER A 144 -3.43 -15.46 6.44
N VAL A 145 -4.66 -15.36 6.97
CA VAL A 145 -5.00 -14.51 8.11
C VAL A 145 -6.02 -15.27 8.94
N GLY A 146 -5.63 -15.60 10.17
CA GLY A 146 -6.48 -16.20 11.19
C GLY A 146 -7.66 -15.28 11.57
N PRO A 147 -8.61 -15.77 12.37
CA PRO A 147 -9.79 -15.01 12.74
C PRO A 147 -9.39 -13.91 13.73
N GLY A 148 -9.47 -12.65 13.32
CA GLY A 148 -9.55 -11.55 14.30
C GLY A 148 -8.83 -10.29 13.85
N SER A 149 -9.62 -9.29 13.48
CA SER A 149 -9.44 -7.87 13.83
C SER A 149 -8.00 -7.47 14.20
N SER A 150 -7.07 -7.51 13.24
CA SER A 150 -5.75 -6.98 13.51
C SER A 150 -5.88 -5.47 13.54
N SER A 151 -5.35 -4.83 14.58
CA SER A 151 -5.21 -3.37 14.65
C SER A 151 -4.16 -2.86 13.65
N VAL A 152 -3.81 -3.65 12.62
CA VAL A 152 -2.58 -3.64 11.84
C VAL A 152 -2.90 -3.61 10.35
N CYS A 153 -2.05 -2.96 9.56
CA CYS A 153 -2.14 -3.04 8.11
C CYS A 153 -1.65 -4.41 7.63
N GLU A 154 -2.41 -5.07 6.75
CA GLU A 154 -2.04 -6.38 6.21
C GLU A 154 -1.59 -6.26 4.76
N ARG A 155 -0.28 -6.48 4.52
CA ARG A 155 0.32 -6.45 3.19
C ARG A 155 0.20 -7.82 2.50
N ARG A 156 -0.23 -7.82 1.24
CA ARG A 156 -0.26 -8.99 0.36
C ARG A 156 0.39 -8.64 -0.98
N ASP A 157 1.40 -9.40 -1.36
CA ASP A 157 2.08 -9.29 -2.66
C ASP A 157 1.61 -10.38 -3.62
N GLY A 158 1.41 -10.04 -4.88
CA GLY A 158 1.15 -11.02 -5.94
C GLY A 158 1.45 -10.49 -7.34
N GLU A 159 1.17 -11.32 -8.34
CA GLU A 159 1.30 -10.97 -9.75
C GLU A 159 -0.07 -11.09 -10.42
N VAL A 160 -0.49 -10.04 -11.12
CA VAL A 160 -1.79 -9.97 -11.80
C VAL A 160 -1.53 -9.57 -13.25
N PHE A 161 -1.89 -10.44 -14.19
CA PHE A 161 -1.62 -10.26 -15.64
C PHE A 161 -0.15 -9.90 -15.98
N GLY A 162 0.82 -10.55 -15.34
CA GLY A 162 2.25 -10.30 -15.60
C GLY A 162 2.82 -9.08 -14.87
N ARG A 163 2.05 -8.47 -13.96
CA ARG A 163 2.44 -7.25 -13.25
C ARG A 163 2.49 -7.45 -11.74
N PRO A 164 3.57 -7.04 -11.05
CA PRO A 164 3.63 -7.05 -9.59
C PRO A 164 2.59 -6.11 -8.98
N VAL A 165 1.80 -6.61 -8.04
CA VAL A 165 0.78 -5.84 -7.30
C VAL A 165 0.95 -6.10 -5.81
N THR A 166 1.07 -5.02 -5.05
CA THR A 166 0.98 -4.98 -3.59
C THR A 166 -0.42 -4.50 -3.21
N VAL A 167 -1.12 -5.23 -2.36
CA VAL A 167 -2.39 -4.81 -1.75
C VAL A 167 -2.17 -4.70 -0.24
N VAL A 168 -2.43 -3.53 0.33
CA VAL A 168 -2.39 -3.31 1.78
C VAL A 168 -3.80 -3.08 2.29
N GLU A 169 -4.27 -3.93 3.19
CA GLU A 169 -5.55 -3.75 3.86
C GLU A 169 -5.36 -2.94 5.14
N MET A 170 -6.05 -1.80 5.24
CA MET A 170 -6.07 -1.00 6.46
C MET A 170 -7.15 -1.53 7.42
N PRO A 171 -6.92 -1.43 8.75
CA PRO A 171 -7.98 -1.64 9.73
C PRO A 171 -9.12 -0.61 9.51
N ALA A 172 -10.30 -0.90 10.06
CA ALA A 172 -11.40 0.06 10.03
C ALA A 172 -10.94 1.38 10.67
N LEU A 173 -11.12 2.46 9.91
CA LEU A 173 -10.72 3.80 10.31
C LEU A 173 -11.62 4.32 11.42
N CYS A 174 -12.84 3.78 11.57
CA CYS A 174 -13.81 4.17 12.59
C CYS A 174 -13.47 3.71 14.03
N ASP A 175 -12.80 2.56 14.15
CA ASP A 175 -12.51 1.92 15.45
C ASP A 175 -11.20 2.41 16.08
N ALA A 176 -10.28 2.89 15.26
CA ALA A 176 -9.03 3.50 15.69
C ALA A 176 -9.13 5.01 15.46
N GLN A 177 -8.66 5.83 16.41
CA GLN A 177 -8.10 7.10 15.96
C GLN A 177 -7.02 6.74 14.94
N LEU A 178 -7.22 7.10 13.67
CA LEU A 178 -6.17 7.03 12.67
C LEU A 178 -5.08 8.00 13.08
N THR A 179 -4.22 7.53 13.97
CA THR A 179 -3.08 8.28 14.45
C THR A 179 -2.02 8.32 13.35
N ALA A 180 -1.07 9.24 13.47
CA ALA A 180 0.15 9.23 12.65
C ALA A 180 0.81 7.83 12.57
N SER A 181 0.60 6.98 13.59
CA SER A 181 1.01 5.57 13.60
C SER A 181 0.40 4.75 12.46
N ALA A 182 -0.90 4.89 12.17
CA ALA A 182 -1.54 4.11 11.10
C ALA A 182 -1.01 4.48 9.71
N VAL A 183 -0.78 5.78 9.47
CA VAL A 183 -0.17 6.28 8.24
C VAL A 183 1.28 5.82 8.12
N SER A 184 2.05 5.94 9.20
CA SER A 184 3.42 5.42 9.27
C SER A 184 3.47 3.92 8.94
N ARG A 185 2.53 3.14 9.48
CA ARG A 185 2.43 1.70 9.21
C ARG A 185 2.01 1.41 7.78
N LEU A 186 1.13 2.22 7.19
CA LEU A 186 0.78 2.10 5.78
C LEU A 186 2.03 2.27 4.90
N PHE A 187 2.75 3.37 5.03
CA PHE A 187 3.93 3.64 4.20
C PHE A 187 5.11 2.73 4.53
N THR A 188 5.24 2.28 5.78
CA THR A 188 6.18 1.21 6.15
C THR A 188 5.80 -0.09 5.46
N SER A 189 4.51 -0.47 5.46
CA SER A 189 4.02 -1.65 4.76
C SER A 189 4.23 -1.55 3.26
N LEU A 190 4.28 -0.35 2.69
CA LEU A 190 4.59 -0.11 1.28
C LEU A 190 6.09 0.09 1.01
N CYS A 191 6.92 0.02 2.03
CA CYS A 191 8.37 0.21 1.97
C CYS A 191 8.77 1.58 1.39
N GLY A 192 7.99 2.62 1.74
CA GLY A 192 8.21 3.99 1.27
C GLY A 192 7.73 4.27 -0.16
N HIS A 193 7.24 3.26 -0.89
CA HIS A 193 6.63 3.49 -2.20
C HIS A 193 5.25 4.15 -2.06
N GLY A 194 4.90 5.03 -3.01
CA GLY A 194 3.61 5.69 -3.00
C GLY A 194 2.43 4.77 -3.37
N VAL A 195 1.23 5.25 -3.06
CA VAL A 195 -0.05 4.57 -3.29
C VAL A 195 -0.58 4.94 -4.67
N HIS A 196 -0.88 3.93 -5.48
CA HIS A 196 -1.44 4.12 -6.83
C HIS A 196 -2.94 4.31 -6.81
N ALA A 197 -3.65 3.66 -5.88
CA ALA A 197 -5.07 3.85 -5.66
C ALA A 197 -5.49 3.47 -4.23
N PHE A 198 -6.45 4.23 -3.70
CA PHE A 198 -7.18 3.91 -2.48
C PHE A 198 -8.54 3.33 -2.86
N LEU A 199 -8.81 2.09 -2.44
CA LEU A 199 -10.00 1.34 -2.79
C LEU A 199 -10.92 1.32 -1.57
N LEU A 200 -11.99 2.12 -1.60
CA LEU A 200 -13.06 2.04 -0.61
C LEU A 200 -13.86 0.77 -0.87
N VAL A 201 -13.81 -0.18 0.04
CA VAL A 201 -14.61 -1.41 -0.04
C VAL A 201 -15.87 -1.23 0.80
N THR A 202 -17.04 -1.39 0.19
CA THR A 202 -18.34 -1.25 0.88
C THR A 202 -19.36 -2.20 0.25
N PRO A 203 -20.32 -2.75 1.01
CA PRO A 203 -21.39 -3.56 0.42
C PRO A 203 -22.24 -2.77 -0.57
N ALA A 204 -22.78 -3.46 -1.57
CA ALA A 204 -23.77 -2.91 -2.50
C ALA A 204 -25.14 -2.72 -1.81
N ALA A 205 -25.18 -1.83 -0.83
CA ALA A 205 -26.32 -1.50 0.01
C ALA A 205 -26.26 0.00 0.39
N PRO A 206 -27.30 0.58 1.03
CA PRO A 206 -27.25 1.96 1.48
C PRO A 206 -26.06 2.20 2.41
N LEU A 207 -25.37 3.33 2.23
CA LEU A 207 -24.22 3.69 3.07
C LEU A 207 -24.68 3.89 4.51
N THR A 208 -24.01 3.24 5.45
CA THR A 208 -24.23 3.45 6.88
C THR A 208 -23.48 4.69 7.38
N ASP A 209 -23.77 5.14 8.59
CA ASP A 209 -23.00 6.21 9.23
C ASP A 209 -21.53 5.82 9.43
N GLU A 210 -21.25 4.53 9.63
CA GLU A 210 -19.87 4.01 9.65
C GLU A 210 -19.20 4.17 8.28
N ASP A 211 -19.88 3.83 7.18
CA ASP A 211 -19.33 4.00 5.83
C ASP A 211 -19.02 5.49 5.56
N LYS A 212 -19.92 6.40 5.95
CA LYS A 212 -19.71 7.85 5.82
C LYS A 212 -18.55 8.34 6.68
N ALA A 213 -18.44 7.87 7.91
CA ALA A 213 -17.34 8.22 8.79
C ALA A 213 -15.98 7.73 8.26
N GLU A 214 -15.91 6.55 7.63
CA GLU A 214 -14.69 6.06 6.95
C GLU A 214 -14.26 6.98 5.80
N ILE A 215 -15.22 7.45 4.99
CA ILE A 215 -14.98 8.38 3.88
C ILE A 215 -14.47 9.73 4.39
N THR A 216 -15.09 10.27 5.46
CA THR A 216 -14.63 11.51 6.07
C THR A 216 -13.24 11.34 6.67
N ARG A 217 -13.00 10.25 7.41
CA ARG A 217 -11.71 10.00 8.08
C ARG A 217 -10.55 9.83 7.11
N ILE A 218 -10.74 9.16 5.97
CA ILE A 218 -9.66 9.04 4.98
C ILE A 218 -9.27 10.42 4.41
N GLN A 219 -10.24 11.30 4.18
CA GLN A 219 -9.98 12.67 3.72
C GLN A 219 -9.33 13.51 4.83
N GLU A 220 -9.82 13.41 6.06
CA GLU A 220 -9.24 13.99 7.27
C GLU A 220 -7.83 13.49 7.56
N THR A 221 -7.46 12.30 7.09
CA THR A 221 -6.12 11.75 7.34
C THR A 221 -5.17 12.14 6.22
N PHE A 222 -5.54 11.88 4.96
CA PHE A 222 -4.65 12.01 3.81
C PHE A 222 -4.80 13.33 3.03
N GLY A 223 -5.68 14.22 3.49
CA GLY A 223 -5.99 15.46 2.81
C GLY A 223 -6.99 15.25 1.66
N SER A 224 -7.57 16.34 1.15
CA SER A 224 -8.58 16.28 0.08
C SER A 224 -8.05 15.67 -1.23
N ARG A 225 -6.74 15.80 -1.50
CA ARG A 225 -6.04 15.24 -2.67
C ARG A 225 -6.13 13.71 -2.75
N VAL A 226 -6.38 13.02 -1.63
CA VAL A 226 -6.55 11.55 -1.66
C VAL A 226 -7.69 11.11 -2.57
N THR A 227 -8.73 11.95 -2.73
CA THR A 227 -9.91 11.66 -3.56
C THR A 227 -9.59 11.48 -5.04
N ASP A 228 -8.52 12.11 -5.55
CA ASP A 228 -8.04 11.92 -6.92
C ASP A 228 -7.53 10.49 -7.17
N TYR A 229 -7.11 9.80 -6.11
CA TYR A 229 -6.60 8.43 -6.13
C TYR A 229 -7.65 7.40 -5.67
N MET A 230 -8.83 7.86 -5.25
CA MET A 230 -9.87 6.99 -4.70
C MET A 230 -10.72 6.33 -5.79
N MET A 231 -11.18 5.10 -5.52
CA MET A 231 -12.27 4.44 -6.24
C MET A 231 -13.06 3.53 -5.30
N VAL A 232 -14.27 3.16 -5.71
CA VAL A 232 -15.18 2.36 -4.88
C VAL A 232 -15.27 0.93 -5.39
N ILE A 233 -15.14 -0.05 -4.49
CA ILE A 233 -15.40 -1.47 -4.75
C ILE A 233 -16.66 -1.85 -3.98
N PHE A 234 -17.75 -2.07 -4.71
CA PHE A 234 -18.97 -2.61 -4.15
C PHE A 234 -18.88 -4.13 -4.05
N THR A 235 -19.00 -4.67 -2.85
CA THR A 235 -19.09 -6.12 -2.65
C THR A 235 -20.55 -6.55 -2.67
N HIS A 236 -20.87 -7.59 -3.43
CA HIS A 236 -22.23 -8.10 -3.53
C HIS A 236 -22.26 -9.64 -3.40
N GLU A 237 -23.12 -10.15 -2.51
CA GLU A 237 -23.18 -11.59 -2.22
C GLU A 237 -23.85 -12.39 -3.33
N ASN A 238 -24.87 -11.83 -3.98
CA ASN A 238 -25.71 -12.53 -4.97
C ASN A 238 -25.71 -11.87 -6.37
N PRO A 239 -25.05 -12.45 -7.39
CA PRO A 239 -25.10 -11.93 -8.76
C PRO A 239 -26.48 -12.01 -9.43
N ALA A 240 -27.44 -12.76 -8.86
CA ALA A 240 -28.82 -12.88 -9.36
C ALA A 240 -29.80 -11.85 -8.73
N ALA A 241 -29.32 -10.96 -7.85
CA ALA A 241 -30.11 -9.84 -7.36
C ALA A 241 -30.40 -8.81 -8.48
N PRO A 242 -31.38 -7.89 -8.32
CA PRO A 242 -31.60 -6.80 -9.25
C PRO A 242 -30.30 -6.08 -9.58
N PRO A 243 -30.16 -5.50 -10.79
CA PRO A 243 -28.89 -4.91 -11.22
C PRO A 243 -28.38 -3.96 -10.16
N VAL A 244 -27.20 -4.28 -9.59
CA VAL A 244 -26.54 -3.42 -8.60
C VAL A 244 -26.48 -1.98 -9.10
N ARG A 245 -26.32 -1.80 -10.41
CA ARG A 245 -26.35 -0.51 -11.10
C ARG A 245 -27.60 0.31 -10.83
N ASP A 246 -28.78 -0.30 -10.76
CA ASP A 246 -30.04 0.41 -10.51
C ASP A 246 -30.06 0.97 -9.09
N PHE A 247 -29.61 0.17 -8.12
CA PHE A 247 -29.46 0.61 -6.74
C PHE A 247 -28.45 1.75 -6.62
N LEU A 248 -27.29 1.63 -7.30
CA LEU A 248 -26.27 2.68 -7.30
C LEU A 248 -26.80 4.00 -7.87
N GLN A 249 -27.72 3.97 -8.82
CA GLN A 249 -28.30 5.17 -9.45
C GLN A 249 -29.37 5.86 -8.60
N GLN A 250 -30.07 5.12 -7.74
CA GLN A 250 -31.22 5.65 -6.98
C GLN A 250 -30.82 6.33 -5.66
N SER A 251 -29.68 5.96 -5.09
CA SER A 251 -29.22 6.51 -3.80
C SER A 251 -28.42 7.79 -3.97
N LYS A 252 -28.92 8.92 -3.42
CA LYS A 252 -28.21 10.21 -3.43
C LYS A 252 -26.85 10.15 -2.76
N ASP A 253 -26.75 9.45 -1.62
CA ASP A 253 -25.51 9.31 -0.86
C ASP A 253 -24.45 8.54 -1.67
N ILE A 254 -24.87 7.52 -2.40
CA ILE A 254 -23.98 6.76 -3.28
C ILE A 254 -23.55 7.61 -4.48
N GLN A 255 -24.47 8.36 -5.08
CA GLN A 255 -24.13 9.26 -6.19
C GLN A 255 -23.09 10.30 -5.76
N GLU A 256 -23.21 10.85 -4.55
CA GLU A 256 -22.23 11.79 -4.01
C GLU A 256 -20.87 11.11 -3.75
N LEU A 257 -20.85 9.91 -3.17
CA LEU A 257 -19.63 9.12 -3.02
C LEU A 257 -18.94 8.85 -4.38
N LEU A 258 -19.72 8.45 -5.38
CA LEU A 258 -19.21 8.23 -6.73
C LEU A 258 -18.64 9.51 -7.33
N ARG A 259 -19.29 10.65 -7.14
CA ARG A 259 -18.79 11.96 -7.58
C ARG A 259 -17.46 12.31 -6.92
N ILE A 260 -17.33 12.12 -5.61
CA ILE A 260 -16.08 12.31 -4.86
C ILE A 260 -14.96 11.42 -5.43
N CYS A 261 -15.29 10.19 -5.80
CA CYS A 261 -14.35 9.23 -6.39
C CYS A 261 -14.22 9.36 -7.93
N GLY A 262 -14.62 10.49 -8.53
CA GLY A 262 -14.51 10.74 -9.97
C GLY A 262 -15.25 9.72 -10.84
N ASN A 263 -16.36 9.17 -10.35
CA ASN A 263 -17.18 8.12 -10.94
C ASN A 263 -16.43 6.79 -11.20
N ARG A 264 -15.38 6.53 -10.43
CA ARG A 264 -14.59 5.29 -10.52
C ARG A 264 -15.12 4.26 -9.55
N TYR A 265 -15.80 3.23 -10.05
CA TYR A 265 -16.23 2.11 -9.23
C TYR A 265 -16.24 0.77 -9.96
N PHE A 266 -16.17 -0.31 -9.20
CA PHE A 266 -16.34 -1.69 -9.65
C PHE A 266 -17.27 -2.45 -8.71
N VAL A 267 -17.89 -3.53 -9.22
CA VAL A 267 -18.71 -4.43 -8.42
C VAL A 267 -18.02 -5.79 -8.41
N PHE A 268 -17.73 -6.30 -7.21
CA PHE A 268 -17.18 -7.64 -7.00
C PHE A 268 -18.27 -8.55 -6.44
N TYR A 269 -18.43 -9.70 -7.07
CA TYR A 269 -19.38 -10.72 -6.66
C TYR A 269 -18.66 -11.86 -5.97
N ASN A 270 -19.20 -12.34 -4.84
CA ASN A 270 -18.56 -13.39 -4.03
C ASN A 270 -18.28 -14.70 -4.78
N GLN A 271 -19.00 -14.96 -5.88
CA GLN A 271 -18.83 -16.14 -6.73
C GLN A 271 -17.62 -16.07 -7.68
N HIS A 272 -17.03 -14.88 -7.85
CA HIS A 272 -15.96 -14.62 -8.82
C HIS A 272 -14.67 -14.13 -8.14
N ILE A 273 -14.12 -14.93 -7.22
CA ILE A 273 -12.80 -14.65 -6.61
C ILE A 273 -11.67 -14.88 -7.63
N LEU A 274 -11.75 -15.98 -8.37
CA LEU A 274 -10.77 -16.32 -9.39
C LEU A 274 -11.17 -15.72 -10.74
N ASN A 275 -10.21 -15.12 -11.44
CA ASN A 275 -10.37 -14.59 -12.80
C ASN A 275 -11.56 -13.63 -12.94
N ASN A 276 -11.74 -12.73 -11.96
CA ASN A 276 -12.80 -11.75 -12.01
C ASN A 276 -12.61 -10.81 -13.23
N PRO A 277 -13.58 -10.72 -14.16
CA PRO A 277 -13.44 -9.92 -15.38
C PRO A 277 -13.35 -8.41 -15.11
N ALA A 278 -13.71 -7.95 -13.90
CA ALA A 278 -13.55 -6.56 -13.49
C ALA A 278 -12.08 -6.19 -13.22
N VAL A 279 -11.22 -7.14 -12.85
CA VAL A 279 -9.83 -6.88 -12.43
C VAL A 279 -8.96 -6.29 -13.55
N PRO A 280 -8.97 -6.81 -14.80
CA PRO A 280 -8.26 -6.16 -15.91
C PRO A 280 -8.66 -4.68 -16.07
N LYS A 281 -9.97 -4.40 -16.04
CA LYS A 281 -10.50 -3.05 -16.20
C LYS A 281 -10.14 -2.14 -15.03
N LEU A 282 -10.12 -2.68 -13.81
CA LEU A 282 -9.66 -1.97 -12.62
C LEU A 282 -8.20 -1.53 -12.77
N LEU A 283 -7.31 -2.40 -13.24
CA LEU A 283 -5.91 -2.04 -13.46
C LEU A 283 -5.74 -0.97 -14.54
N GLU A 284 -6.56 -1.00 -15.61
CA GLU A 284 -6.57 0.07 -16.62
C GLU A 284 -6.96 1.44 -16.03
N VAL A 285 -7.99 1.47 -15.18
CA VAL A 285 -8.44 2.72 -14.53
C VAL A 285 -7.37 3.25 -13.58
N ILE A 286 -6.65 2.38 -12.86
CA ILE A 286 -5.53 2.78 -11.99
C ILE A 286 -4.40 3.42 -12.81
N GLU A 287 -4.10 2.89 -13.99
CA GLU A 287 -3.14 3.53 -14.91
C GLU A 287 -3.63 4.90 -15.40
N GLU A 288 -4.93 5.04 -15.63
CA GLU A 288 -5.51 6.32 -15.99
C GLU A 288 -5.39 7.35 -14.85
N ILE A 289 -5.60 6.92 -13.59
CA ILE A 289 -5.34 7.75 -12.40
C ILE A 289 -3.88 8.20 -12.42
N LYS A 290 -2.92 7.27 -12.48
CA LYS A 290 -1.48 7.57 -12.50
C LYS A 290 -1.10 8.56 -13.61
N ARG A 291 -1.69 8.43 -14.80
CA ARG A 291 -1.47 9.34 -15.94
C ARG A 291 -2.04 10.74 -15.69
N LYS A 292 -3.22 10.83 -15.07
CA LYS A 292 -3.90 12.10 -14.76
C LYS A 292 -3.22 12.86 -13.63
N THR A 293 -2.88 12.15 -12.54
CA THR A 293 -2.22 12.72 -11.36
C THR A 293 -0.74 12.98 -11.57
N ARG A 294 -0.12 12.35 -12.59
CA ARG A 294 1.31 12.40 -12.94
C ARG A 294 2.25 11.78 -11.89
N SER A 295 1.71 11.29 -10.78
CA SER A 295 2.44 10.61 -9.72
C SER A 295 1.55 9.61 -8.99
N CYS A 296 2.15 8.79 -8.12
CA CYS A 296 1.41 8.11 -7.05
C CYS A 296 1.22 9.06 -5.87
N PHE A 297 0.29 8.74 -4.97
CA PHE A 297 0.12 9.45 -3.72
C PHE A 297 1.32 9.12 -2.81
N SER A 298 2.18 10.11 -2.56
CA SER A 298 3.44 9.94 -1.83
C SER A 298 3.31 10.25 -0.34
N LEU A 299 4.38 9.93 0.40
CA LEU A 299 4.56 10.41 1.76
C LEU A 299 4.52 11.94 1.78
N ASP A 300 5.29 12.60 0.92
CA ASP A 300 5.33 14.07 0.86
C ASP A 300 3.94 14.72 0.71
N MET A 301 3.07 14.14 -0.14
CA MET A 301 1.70 14.62 -0.31
C MET A 301 0.87 14.54 0.98
N TYR A 302 1.11 13.53 1.83
CA TYR A 302 0.48 13.48 3.16
C TYR A 302 1.04 14.58 4.07
N TRP A 303 2.36 14.79 4.08
CA TRP A 303 3.01 15.76 4.96
C TRP A 303 2.59 17.19 4.60
N GLU A 304 2.48 17.50 3.30
CA GLU A 304 1.86 18.73 2.79
C GLU A 304 0.44 18.93 3.36
N ALA A 305 -0.40 17.88 3.29
CA ALA A 305 -1.75 17.95 3.83
C ALA A 305 -1.81 18.16 5.36
N GLN A 306 -0.83 17.67 6.13
CA GLN A 306 -0.77 17.93 7.57
C GLN A 306 -0.34 19.37 7.87
N LEU A 307 0.63 19.91 7.11
CA LEU A 307 1.08 21.29 7.27
C LEU A 307 -0.03 22.30 6.99
N GLU A 308 -0.81 22.08 5.92
CA GLU A 308 -1.95 22.92 5.58
C GLU A 308 -3.05 22.94 6.66
N ARG A 309 -3.21 21.83 7.41
CA ARG A 309 -4.16 21.76 8.53
C ARG A 309 -3.68 22.56 9.72
N ASN A 310 -2.45 22.32 10.16
CA ASN A 310 -1.90 22.97 11.34
C ASN A 310 -1.78 24.49 11.15
N GLY A 311 -1.56 24.95 9.91
CA GLY A 311 -1.55 26.38 9.58
C GLY A 311 -2.92 27.07 9.72
N ARG A 312 -4.03 26.35 9.53
CA ARG A 312 -5.39 26.90 9.64
C ARG A 312 -5.93 26.92 11.08
N GLU A 313 -5.30 26.17 11.99
CA GLU A 313 -5.68 26.17 13.42
C GLU A 313 -5.03 27.31 14.21
N LEU A 314 -4.09 28.05 13.59
CA LEU A 314 -3.35 29.16 14.19
C LEU A 314 -3.86 30.55 13.74
N GLU A 315 -4.90 30.61 12.90
CA GLU A 315 -5.60 31.83 12.45
C GLU A 315 -7.00 31.94 13.09
#